data_AF-A0A8S1BTM5-F1
#
_entry.id   AF-A0A8S1BTM5-F1
#
_cell.length_a   1.000
_cell.length_b   1.000
_cell.length_c   1.000
_cell.angle_alpha   90.00
_cell.angle_beta   90.00
_cell.angle_gamma   90.00
#
_symmetry.space_group_name_H-M   'P 1'
#
loop_
_entity.id
_entity.type
_entity.pdbx_description
1 polymer ?
#
loop_
_entity_poly.entity_id
_entity_poly.type
_entity_poly.pdbx_seq_one_letter_code
_entity_poly.pdbx_strand_id
1 'polypeptide(L)'
;MGRSKKRTATESDNEAPPVQSSEDELPVTKKAKTKSTKKEKVAVKPVEEDLEEEELEEVEDFDDDDDDDKGWTQADLLKLFSRMEVHIPERDKSKFESCAAKLDWNDIAFDNFSAADCKLKWAAVSLRLRRYRLLKELLDDAKEWVYKPWTNFYRSQKTNRHPKMPKRPLSTYMLFYMEKKDKVAKERPNIEMTQLSKIIAEMYKVLPEKQKKKYVDKAQVQREEYTRKMEQFYEEFPELKPTKTKRTKSAKEYPGPRKPCTPITHYLKDKMEKHSNEPESERQKLTDQYKLAWKELSDKKRIHWIKMALEDEERYKTELAQFKDANPSFADQLHKSVLNKEERALYEKSIGKPEKPPNSGYSLFSRIMLSSEEIKNINHKDRMTQISSMWKNLSPKDKRKYHDKVQQMLEQYKMDFATYLETLTPEQKEEALRKAGTRRKADVLSGKKKKIVDKPKKAAAHNSDDDDDDEDDPVRTSKSSSSYPVEEKVELFKGEPEAPPPSAFKLFQNEFLVSAKKIPEANRVKDSHTFWNNLSETDRSKWRKKLQDAKTKYISKYENFLKSLTQEQLKEYSIMKTNAKKIKAEAKSDGEEDEEDDHDNDEDDDSDSSKESSSSSSSSSSDNSGSEDEDGSSSSDED
;
A
#
# COMPACT_ATOMS: atom_id res chain seq x y z
N MET A 1 -34.72 37.92 43.09
CA MET A 1 -35.94 38.72 42.76
C MET A 1 -36.22 38.52 41.26
N GLY A 2 -37.41 38.33 40.71
CA GLY A 2 -38.74 38.93 41.00
C GLY A 2 -38.94 40.15 40.08
N ARG A 3 -40.00 40.32 39.27
CA ARG A 3 -41.36 39.72 39.24
C ARG A 3 -42.03 39.80 37.84
N SER A 4 -43.11 39.03 37.64
CA SER A 4 -43.93 38.90 36.40
C SER A 4 -45.11 39.89 36.25
N LYS A 5 -45.67 39.98 35.02
CA LYS A 5 -47.01 40.48 34.52
C LYS A 5 -47.17 40.00 33.04
N LYS A 6 -48.30 39.75 32.32
CA LYS A 6 -49.79 39.77 32.49
C LYS A 6 -50.46 41.14 32.72
N ARG A 7 -51.54 41.58 32.04
CA ARG A 7 -52.58 41.08 31.07
C ARG A 7 -52.86 42.22 30.02
N THR A 8 -53.68 42.22 28.93
CA THR A 8 -54.59 41.37 28.10
C THR A 8 -54.74 42.13 26.73
N ALA A 9 -55.03 41.58 25.52
CA ALA A 9 -56.03 40.66 24.95
C ALA A 9 -57.36 41.31 24.45
N THR A 10 -57.69 41.07 23.16
CA THR A 10 -58.98 41.17 22.39
C THR A 10 -58.63 41.00 20.88
N GLU A 11 -59.52 40.69 19.92
CA GLU A 11 -60.56 39.63 19.82
C GLU A 11 -60.96 39.44 18.32
N SER A 12 -61.78 38.43 17.98
CA SER A 12 -62.48 38.19 16.68
C SER A 12 -61.67 37.74 15.43
N ASP A 13 -62.21 36.97 14.47
CA ASP A 13 -63.10 35.79 14.55
C ASP A 13 -63.22 35.00 13.20
N ASN A 14 -64.04 33.93 13.19
CA ASN A 14 -64.58 33.15 12.04
C ASN A 14 -63.87 31.84 11.61
N GLU A 15 -64.20 30.75 12.30
CA GLU A 15 -65.13 29.66 11.85
C GLU A 15 -65.19 29.13 10.39
N ALA A 16 -65.69 27.88 10.25
CA ALA A 16 -65.81 27.05 9.02
C ALA A 16 -67.12 26.17 9.11
N PRO A 17 -67.40 25.09 8.32
CA PRO A 17 -66.83 24.57 7.07
C PRO A 17 -67.84 24.60 5.88
N PRO A 18 -68.74 23.63 5.50
CA PRO A 18 -68.80 22.14 5.54
C PRO A 18 -69.01 21.39 4.17
N VAL A 19 -68.48 20.17 4.06
CA VAL A 19 -69.03 18.89 3.48
C VAL A 19 -69.93 18.87 2.20
N GLN A 20 -69.55 18.05 1.19
CA GLN A 20 -70.41 17.01 0.56
C GLN A 20 -69.64 16.01 -0.34
N SER A 21 -70.33 14.99 -0.89
CA SER A 21 -69.74 13.74 -1.43
C SER A 21 -70.56 13.03 -2.53
N SER A 22 -69.88 12.61 -3.61
CA SER A 22 -70.25 11.57 -4.62
C SER A 22 -68.92 11.08 -5.26
N GLU A 23 -68.66 9.84 -5.70
CA GLU A 23 -69.42 8.88 -6.51
C GLU A 23 -69.70 9.34 -7.96
N ASP A 24 -68.97 8.78 -8.94
CA ASP A 24 -69.54 8.35 -10.24
C ASP A 24 -68.61 7.36 -10.99
N GLU A 25 -69.12 6.71 -12.05
CA GLU A 25 -68.58 5.47 -12.64
C GLU A 25 -67.52 5.59 -13.77
N LEU A 26 -66.98 4.42 -14.16
CA LEU A 26 -66.24 4.18 -15.41
C LEU A 26 -67.11 4.44 -16.67
N PRO A 27 -66.50 4.53 -17.86
CA PRO A 27 -66.83 3.46 -18.81
C PRO A 27 -65.65 2.81 -19.52
N VAL A 28 -65.77 1.51 -19.72
CA VAL A 28 -64.86 0.66 -20.52
C VAL A 28 -65.15 0.83 -22.01
N THR A 29 -64.12 0.86 -22.87
CA THR A 29 -64.26 0.41 -24.26
C THR A 29 -63.37 -0.80 -24.54
N LYS A 30 -63.97 -1.84 -25.14
CA LYS A 30 -63.31 -3.10 -25.51
C LYS A 30 -63.04 -3.10 -27.01
N LYS A 31 -61.91 -3.67 -27.44
CA LYS A 31 -61.81 -4.33 -28.75
C LYS A 31 -61.19 -5.71 -28.58
N ALA A 32 -61.93 -6.73 -28.98
CA ALA A 32 -61.49 -8.12 -28.98
C ALA A 32 -62.08 -8.86 -30.20
N LYS A 33 -61.20 -9.51 -30.96
CA LYS A 33 -61.47 -10.65 -31.86
C LYS A 33 -60.23 -11.56 -31.72
N THR A 34 -60.27 -12.86 -31.39
CA THR A 34 -61.10 -13.99 -31.86
C THR A 34 -60.87 -14.31 -33.34
N LYS A 35 -60.65 -15.57 -33.77
CA LYS A 35 -60.30 -16.84 -33.10
C LYS A 35 -59.85 -17.84 -34.18
N SER A 36 -59.00 -18.83 -33.85
CA SER A 36 -58.82 -20.19 -34.48
C SER A 36 -57.33 -20.60 -34.44
N THR A 37 -56.84 -21.81 -34.10
CA THR A 37 -57.27 -23.23 -34.22
C THR A 37 -57.25 -23.77 -35.66
N LYS A 38 -56.76 -24.98 -35.99
CA LYS A 38 -55.98 -26.03 -35.28
C LYS A 38 -55.44 -26.98 -36.38
N LYS A 39 -54.24 -27.57 -36.22
CA LYS A 39 -53.91 -28.90 -36.79
C LYS A 39 -52.84 -29.61 -35.94
N GLU A 40 -52.62 -30.91 -36.17
CA GLU A 40 -52.21 -31.85 -35.13
C GLU A 40 -51.36 -33.03 -35.66
N LYS A 41 -50.20 -33.30 -35.02
CA LYS A 41 -49.31 -34.50 -35.17
C LYS A 41 -48.62 -34.62 -36.55
N VAL A 42 -47.49 -35.33 -36.74
CA VAL A 42 -46.90 -36.51 -36.05
C VAL A 42 -45.39 -36.28 -35.71
N ALA A 43 -44.79 -37.17 -34.90
CA ALA A 43 -43.38 -37.18 -34.44
C ALA A 43 -42.38 -37.68 -35.55
N VAL A 44 -41.03 -37.79 -35.40
CA VAL A 44 -40.14 -38.18 -34.28
C VAL A 44 -38.70 -37.59 -34.44
N LYS A 45 -38.02 -37.28 -33.30
CA LYS A 45 -36.55 -37.05 -33.00
C LYS A 45 -35.55 -36.66 -34.12
N PRO A 46 -34.60 -35.75 -33.83
CA PRO A 46 -33.29 -36.15 -33.23
C PRO A 46 -32.98 -35.43 -31.89
N VAL A 47 -32.49 -36.13 -30.87
CA VAL A 47 -31.08 -36.20 -30.38
C VAL A 47 -30.64 -34.89 -29.70
N GLU A 48 -30.58 -34.94 -28.37
CA GLU A 48 -29.96 -33.92 -27.51
C GLU A 48 -28.42 -34.09 -27.46
N GLU A 49 -27.68 -32.98 -27.38
CA GLU A 49 -26.24 -32.94 -27.06
C GLU A 49 -25.98 -31.68 -26.23
N ASP A 50 -26.28 -31.77 -24.93
CA ASP A 50 -26.24 -30.63 -24.01
C ASP A 50 -24.80 -30.24 -23.64
N LEU A 51 -24.51 -28.94 -23.74
CA LEU A 51 -23.31 -28.30 -23.21
C LEU A 51 -23.74 -27.24 -22.20
N GLU A 52 -23.84 -27.64 -20.94
CA GLU A 52 -24.20 -26.76 -19.83
C GLU A 52 -23.04 -25.81 -19.51
N GLU A 53 -23.28 -24.49 -19.54
CA GLU A 53 -22.33 -23.49 -19.05
C GLU A 53 -22.37 -23.41 -17.52
N GLU A 54 -21.22 -23.10 -16.91
CA GLU A 54 -20.94 -23.19 -15.47
C GLU A 54 -21.99 -22.50 -14.57
N GLU A 55 -22.93 -23.26 -13.99
CA GLU A 55 -23.62 -22.82 -12.79
C GLU A 55 -22.61 -22.83 -11.63
N LEU A 56 -22.47 -21.68 -10.95
CA LEU A 56 -21.56 -21.53 -9.82
C LEU A 56 -22.10 -22.32 -8.63
N GLU A 57 -21.63 -23.57 -8.48
CA GLU A 57 -21.91 -24.39 -7.30
C GLU A 57 -21.74 -23.56 -6.01
N GLU A 58 -22.84 -23.39 -5.27
CA GLU A 58 -22.71 -23.03 -3.86
C GLU A 58 -21.93 -24.17 -3.22
N VAL A 59 -20.72 -23.87 -2.71
CA VAL A 59 -19.99 -24.81 -1.86
C VAL A 59 -20.79 -25.00 -0.58
N GLU A 60 -21.67 -26.00 -0.61
CA GLU A 60 -22.50 -26.41 0.51
C GLU A 60 -21.63 -26.52 1.76
N ASP A 61 -22.10 -25.96 2.88
CA ASP A 61 -21.51 -26.23 4.19
C ASP A 61 -21.74 -27.73 4.46
N PHE A 62 -20.78 -28.58 4.05
CA PHE A 62 -20.82 -30.04 4.23
C PHE A 62 -21.31 -30.39 5.64
N ASP A 63 -22.51 -30.96 5.74
CA ASP A 63 -23.11 -31.32 7.02
C ASP A 63 -22.25 -32.40 7.71
N ASP A 64 -21.83 -32.11 8.94
CA ASP A 64 -20.65 -32.69 9.62
C ASP A 64 -20.94 -34.08 10.25
N ASP A 65 -21.96 -34.80 9.74
CA ASP A 65 -22.57 -35.99 10.39
C ASP A 65 -22.60 -37.29 9.51
N ASP A 66 -22.41 -37.24 8.18
CA ASP A 66 -22.54 -38.40 7.26
C ASP A 66 -21.20 -38.82 6.57
N ASP A 67 -20.13 -39.02 7.35
CA ASP A 67 -18.86 -39.64 6.90
C ASP A 67 -18.63 -40.93 7.74
N ASP A 68 -18.78 -42.10 7.11
CA ASP A 68 -19.01 -43.44 7.72
C ASP A 68 -17.74 -44.02 8.41
N ASP A 69 -17.30 -43.38 9.50
CA ASP A 69 -16.01 -43.60 10.16
C ASP A 69 -15.98 -44.87 11.04
N LYS A 70 -15.94 -46.02 10.38
CA LYS A 70 -15.94 -47.36 10.96
C LYS A 70 -14.76 -47.63 11.91
N GLY A 71 -14.96 -47.32 13.19
CA GLY A 71 -14.23 -47.91 14.32
C GLY A 71 -12.86 -47.30 14.65
N TRP A 72 -12.43 -46.23 13.97
CA TRP A 72 -11.18 -45.54 14.28
C TRP A 72 -11.36 -44.59 15.48
N THR A 73 -10.73 -44.88 16.62
CA THR A 73 -10.76 -43.95 17.76
C THR A 73 -9.70 -42.86 17.63
N GLN A 74 -9.84 -41.80 18.44
CA GLN A 74 -8.81 -40.76 18.59
C GLN A 74 -7.43 -41.34 18.94
N ALA A 75 -7.39 -42.41 19.74
CA ALA A 75 -6.16 -43.09 20.10
C ALA A 75 -5.53 -43.85 18.92
N ASP A 76 -6.35 -44.48 18.08
CA ASP A 76 -5.88 -45.22 16.89
C ASP A 76 -5.28 -44.27 15.84
N LEU A 77 -5.87 -43.09 15.65
CA LEU A 77 -5.32 -42.08 14.75
C LEU A 77 -3.95 -41.55 15.24
N LEU A 78 -3.82 -41.25 16.54
CA LEU A 78 -2.53 -40.87 17.14
C LEU A 78 -1.50 -42.02 17.04
N LYS A 79 -1.94 -43.26 17.20
CA LYS A 79 -1.11 -44.49 17.12
C LYS A 79 -0.65 -44.79 15.69
N LEU A 80 -1.50 -44.53 14.69
CA LEU A 80 -1.16 -44.53 13.25
C LEU A 80 -0.08 -43.49 12.97
N PHE A 81 -0.31 -42.22 13.33
CA PHE A 81 0.64 -41.14 13.05
C PHE A 81 1.98 -41.32 13.77
N SER A 82 1.97 -41.89 14.97
CA SER A 82 3.19 -42.21 15.72
C SER A 82 4.02 -43.31 15.04
N ARG A 83 3.40 -44.36 14.49
CA ARG A 83 4.13 -45.36 13.68
C ARG A 83 4.63 -44.78 12.36
N MET A 84 3.81 -43.98 11.67
CA MET A 84 4.25 -43.29 10.46
C MET A 84 5.49 -42.42 10.74
N GLU A 85 5.55 -41.72 11.88
CA GLU A 85 6.72 -40.90 12.24
C GLU A 85 8.00 -41.73 12.47
N VAL A 86 7.90 -42.91 13.09
CA VAL A 86 9.05 -43.81 13.31
C VAL A 86 9.65 -44.33 11.99
N HIS A 87 8.84 -44.50 10.95
CA HIS A 87 9.29 -45.00 9.64
C HIS A 87 9.70 -43.88 8.65
N ILE A 88 9.74 -42.60 9.08
CA ILE A 88 10.25 -41.48 8.26
C ILE A 88 11.77 -41.35 8.40
N PRO A 89 12.53 -41.28 7.29
CA PRO A 89 13.97 -40.99 7.34
C PRO A 89 14.27 -39.61 7.94
N GLU A 90 15.19 -39.54 8.91
CA GLU A 90 15.55 -38.32 9.68
C GLU A 90 15.88 -37.07 8.84
N ARG A 91 16.26 -37.25 7.57
CA ARG A 91 16.70 -36.20 6.65
C ARG A 91 15.96 -36.20 5.31
N ASP A 92 14.72 -36.67 5.28
CA ASP A 92 13.92 -36.56 4.05
C ASP A 92 13.64 -35.09 3.69
N LYS A 93 13.72 -34.81 2.38
CA LYS A 93 13.43 -33.52 1.74
C LYS A 93 12.41 -33.68 0.61
N SER A 94 11.84 -34.88 0.45
CA SER A 94 10.77 -35.19 -0.50
C SER A 94 9.48 -34.46 -0.12
N LYS A 95 8.59 -34.25 -1.10
CA LYS A 95 7.19 -33.89 -0.80
C LYS A 95 6.52 -35.03 -0.03
N PHE A 96 5.51 -34.73 0.78
CA PHE A 96 4.91 -35.73 1.68
C PHE A 96 4.32 -36.95 0.94
N GLU A 97 3.77 -36.79 -0.25
CA GLU A 97 3.23 -37.88 -1.07
C GLU A 97 4.36 -38.84 -1.48
N SER A 98 5.52 -38.27 -1.84
CA SER A 98 6.73 -39.00 -2.21
C SER A 98 7.47 -39.62 -1.00
N CYS A 99 7.10 -39.24 0.21
CA CYS A 99 7.55 -39.87 1.45
C CYS A 99 6.59 -41.02 1.83
N ALA A 100 5.29 -40.73 1.90
CA ALA A 100 4.24 -41.70 2.25
C ALA A 100 4.13 -42.88 1.25
N ALA A 101 4.48 -42.66 -0.02
CA ALA A 101 4.57 -43.72 -1.02
C ALA A 101 5.78 -44.67 -0.84
N LYS A 102 6.78 -44.31 0.00
CA LYS A 102 7.96 -45.13 0.32
C LYS A 102 7.86 -45.84 1.67
N LEU A 103 6.84 -45.54 2.47
CA LEU A 103 6.59 -46.21 3.73
C LEU A 103 6.14 -47.65 3.47
N ASP A 104 6.68 -48.61 4.22
CA ASP A 104 6.11 -49.96 4.26
C ASP A 104 4.87 -49.94 5.18
N TRP A 105 3.70 -50.13 4.57
CA TRP A 105 2.43 -50.10 5.28
C TRP A 105 2.17 -51.37 6.11
N ASN A 106 2.95 -52.43 5.91
CA ASN A 106 2.87 -53.66 6.72
C ASN A 106 3.45 -53.44 8.12
N ASP A 107 4.56 -52.71 8.25
CA ASP A 107 5.16 -52.34 9.55
C ASP A 107 4.31 -51.31 10.31
N ILE A 108 3.57 -50.47 9.57
CA ILE A 108 2.69 -49.43 10.13
C ILE A 108 1.34 -50.01 10.57
N ALA A 109 0.90 -51.13 10.00
CA ALA A 109 -0.34 -51.82 10.35
C ALA A 109 -0.38 -52.23 11.84
N PHE A 110 -1.57 -52.25 12.44
CA PHE A 110 -1.69 -52.51 13.88
C PHE A 110 -3.06 -52.94 14.36
N ASP A 111 -3.04 -53.68 15.47
CA ASP A 111 -4.21 -54.19 16.19
C ASP A 111 -5.16 -54.93 15.23
N ASN A 112 -6.28 -54.31 14.83
CA ASN A 112 -7.25 -54.87 13.89
C ASN A 112 -7.23 -54.18 12.50
N PHE A 113 -6.36 -53.19 12.28
CA PHE A 113 -6.27 -52.40 11.05
C PHE A 113 -5.15 -52.91 10.15
N SER A 114 -5.48 -53.26 8.91
CA SER A 114 -4.52 -53.75 7.91
C SER A 114 -3.69 -52.61 7.30
N ALA A 115 -2.63 -52.98 6.59
CA ALA A 115 -1.82 -52.07 5.78
C ALA A 115 -2.66 -51.23 4.79
N ALA A 116 -3.76 -51.79 4.27
CA ALA A 116 -4.68 -51.09 3.38
C ALA A 116 -5.52 -50.05 4.14
N ASP A 117 -6.03 -50.39 5.33
CA ASP A 117 -6.87 -49.51 6.16
C ASP A 117 -6.06 -48.31 6.68
N CYS A 118 -4.85 -48.55 7.18
CA CYS A 118 -3.92 -47.51 7.60
C CYS A 118 -3.60 -46.53 6.46
N LYS A 119 -3.40 -47.04 5.25
CA LYS A 119 -3.11 -46.24 4.05
C LYS A 119 -4.32 -45.43 3.58
N LEU A 120 -5.51 -46.04 3.60
CA LEU A 120 -6.77 -45.36 3.26
C LEU A 120 -7.08 -44.24 4.26
N LYS A 121 -6.94 -44.51 5.57
CA LYS A 121 -7.18 -43.52 6.61
C LYS A 121 -6.18 -42.36 6.55
N TRP A 122 -4.89 -42.64 6.29
CA TRP A 122 -3.92 -41.58 6.02
C TRP A 122 -4.30 -40.72 4.82
N ALA A 123 -4.73 -41.31 3.70
CA ALA A 123 -5.16 -40.57 2.53
C ALA A 123 -6.32 -39.61 2.87
N ALA A 124 -7.37 -40.10 3.52
CA ALA A 124 -8.54 -39.31 3.94
C ALA A 124 -8.17 -38.17 4.90
N VAL A 125 -7.28 -38.40 5.86
CA VAL A 125 -6.76 -37.34 6.76
C VAL A 125 -5.95 -36.31 5.98
N SER A 126 -5.02 -36.74 5.12
CA SER A 126 -4.10 -35.84 4.42
C SER A 126 -4.79 -34.82 3.50
N LEU A 127 -5.99 -35.13 3.01
CA LEU A 127 -6.82 -34.20 2.22
C LEU A 127 -7.25 -32.96 3.03
N ARG A 128 -7.52 -33.12 4.34
CA ARG A 128 -7.95 -32.06 5.27
C ARG A 128 -6.77 -31.17 5.74
N LEU A 129 -5.52 -31.53 5.39
CA LEU A 129 -4.28 -30.88 5.84
C LEU A 129 -3.51 -30.18 4.68
N ARG A 130 -2.48 -29.39 5.01
CA ARG A 130 -1.70 -28.56 4.05
C ARG A 130 -0.73 -29.37 3.17
N ARG A 131 -1.08 -29.55 1.89
CA ARG A 131 -0.28 -30.33 0.91
C ARG A 131 1.17 -29.83 0.69
N TYR A 132 1.46 -28.54 0.88
CA TYR A 132 2.81 -27.97 0.64
C TYR A 132 3.74 -28.08 1.85
N ARG A 133 3.98 -29.30 2.35
CA ARG A 133 4.80 -29.59 3.54
C ARG A 133 5.58 -30.92 3.43
N LEU A 134 6.53 -31.12 4.35
CA LEU A 134 7.18 -32.41 4.58
C LEU A 134 6.24 -33.34 5.36
N LEU A 135 6.40 -34.66 5.23
CA LEU A 135 5.50 -35.63 5.88
C LEU A 135 5.49 -35.50 7.42
N LYS A 136 6.65 -35.23 8.05
CA LYS A 136 6.74 -35.02 9.51
C LYS A 136 5.91 -33.80 9.96
N GLU A 137 6.02 -32.67 9.27
CA GLU A 137 5.20 -31.48 9.58
C GLU A 137 3.71 -31.75 9.37
N LEU A 138 3.36 -32.60 8.39
CA LEU A 138 1.99 -33.02 8.14
C LEU A 138 1.46 -33.99 9.19
N LEU A 139 2.30 -34.83 9.79
CA LEU A 139 1.91 -35.65 10.94
C LEU A 139 1.70 -34.78 12.20
N ASP A 140 2.43 -33.67 12.35
CA ASP A 140 2.18 -32.71 13.43
C ASP A 140 0.88 -31.89 13.21
N ASP A 141 0.61 -31.44 11.98
CA ASP A 141 -0.70 -30.89 11.59
C ASP A 141 -1.82 -31.94 11.81
N ALA A 142 -1.57 -33.23 11.51
CA ALA A 142 -2.54 -34.32 11.71
C ALA A 142 -2.83 -34.60 13.20
N LYS A 143 -1.81 -34.58 14.06
CA LYS A 143 -1.97 -34.67 15.52
C LYS A 143 -2.81 -33.49 16.04
N GLU A 144 -2.54 -32.26 15.61
CA GLU A 144 -3.37 -31.11 16.01
C GLU A 144 -4.82 -31.25 15.49
N TRP A 145 -5.01 -31.75 14.27
CA TRP A 145 -6.35 -32.04 13.72
C TRP A 145 -7.11 -33.06 14.57
N VAL A 146 -6.48 -34.14 15.02
CA VAL A 146 -7.13 -35.17 15.87
C VAL A 146 -7.50 -34.67 17.27
N TYR A 147 -6.85 -33.62 17.79
CA TYR A 147 -7.32 -32.91 18.98
C TYR A 147 -8.34 -31.80 18.67
N LYS A 148 -8.44 -31.35 17.42
CA LYS A 148 -9.24 -30.19 16.99
C LYS A 148 -9.79 -30.38 15.56
N PRO A 149 -10.74 -31.29 15.29
CA PRO A 149 -11.14 -31.63 13.92
C PRO A 149 -11.63 -30.44 13.07
N TRP A 150 -12.19 -29.42 13.74
CA TRP A 150 -12.60 -28.14 13.17
C TRP A 150 -11.44 -27.21 12.73
N THR A 151 -10.19 -27.66 12.78
CA THR A 151 -9.03 -26.88 12.31
C THR A 151 -8.87 -26.98 10.80
N ASN A 152 -9.33 -25.95 10.09
CA ASN A 152 -9.02 -25.82 8.67
C ASN A 152 -7.61 -25.22 8.51
N PHE A 153 -6.65 -26.00 8.02
CA PHE A 153 -5.25 -25.56 7.90
C PHE A 153 -5.00 -24.65 6.68
N TYR A 154 -5.95 -24.55 5.74
CA TYR A 154 -5.90 -23.65 4.58
C TYR A 154 -6.43 -22.24 4.91
N ARG A 155 -7.39 -22.13 5.83
CA ARG A 155 -7.94 -20.85 6.28
C ARG A 155 -7.16 -20.28 7.48
N SER A 156 -7.46 -19.05 7.86
CA SER A 156 -6.75 -18.36 8.94
C SER A 156 -7.05 -18.99 10.31
N GLN A 157 -6.08 -18.96 11.23
CA GLN A 157 -6.31 -19.27 12.66
C GLN A 157 -7.41 -18.40 13.32
N LYS A 158 -7.89 -17.33 12.66
CA LYS A 158 -9.07 -16.52 13.08
C LYS A 158 -10.43 -17.13 12.68
N THR A 159 -10.46 -18.06 11.71
CA THR A 159 -11.65 -18.76 11.22
C THR A 159 -11.79 -20.18 11.79
N ASN A 160 -10.71 -20.76 12.30
CA ASN A 160 -10.74 -22.07 12.97
C ASN A 160 -11.48 -21.93 14.30
N ARG A 161 -12.70 -22.46 14.35
CA ARG A 161 -13.67 -22.25 15.44
C ARG A 161 -14.28 -23.60 15.80
N HIS A 162 -14.29 -23.92 17.09
CA HIS A 162 -14.99 -25.11 17.59
C HIS A 162 -16.48 -25.06 17.19
N PRO A 163 -17.11 -26.15 16.72
CA PRO A 163 -18.48 -26.10 16.18
C PRO A 163 -19.50 -25.60 17.21
N LYS A 164 -19.41 -26.10 18.46
CA LYS A 164 -20.22 -25.62 19.60
C LYS A 164 -19.92 -24.17 20.04
N MET A 165 -18.88 -23.50 19.55
CA MET A 165 -18.57 -22.12 20.01
C MET A 165 -19.59 -21.14 19.42
N PRO A 166 -20.32 -20.36 20.27
CA PRO A 166 -21.34 -19.43 19.81
C PRO A 166 -20.90 -18.49 18.67
N LYS A 167 -21.71 -18.42 17.61
CA LYS A 167 -21.57 -17.42 16.54
C LYS A 167 -21.85 -16.02 17.13
N ARG A 168 -21.11 -14.99 16.68
CA ARG A 168 -21.21 -13.63 17.25
C ARG A 168 -22.60 -13.01 17.01
N PRO A 169 -23.13 -12.22 17.97
CA PRO A 169 -24.44 -11.59 17.84
C PRO A 169 -24.42 -10.51 16.76
N LEU A 170 -25.56 -10.27 16.13
CA LEU A 170 -25.66 -9.31 15.04
C LEU A 170 -25.59 -7.87 15.57
N SER A 171 -24.92 -7.00 14.82
CA SER A 171 -24.90 -5.56 15.09
C SER A 171 -26.31 -4.97 14.95
N THR A 172 -26.60 -3.87 15.66
CA THR A 172 -27.85 -3.09 15.54
C THR A 172 -28.24 -2.80 14.09
N TYR A 173 -27.27 -2.39 13.26
CA TYR A 173 -27.51 -2.19 11.83
C TYR A 173 -27.80 -3.51 11.10
N MET A 174 -27.08 -4.59 11.42
CA MET A 174 -27.25 -5.88 10.76
C MET A 174 -28.60 -6.53 11.10
N LEU A 175 -29.15 -6.29 12.30
CA LEU A 175 -30.51 -6.67 12.67
C LEU A 175 -31.57 -5.88 11.86
N PHE A 176 -31.37 -4.58 11.68
CA PHE A 176 -32.22 -3.79 10.79
C PHE A 176 -32.12 -4.27 9.33
N TYR A 177 -30.90 -4.53 8.86
CA TYR A 177 -30.62 -5.05 7.52
C TYR A 177 -31.33 -6.39 7.28
N MET A 178 -31.22 -7.36 8.21
CA MET A 178 -31.95 -8.62 8.13
C MET A 178 -33.48 -8.43 8.18
N GLU A 179 -34.03 -7.53 9.01
CA GLU A 179 -35.49 -7.25 9.08
C GLU A 179 -36.03 -6.47 7.84
N LYS A 180 -35.14 -5.97 6.96
CA LYS A 180 -35.46 -5.13 5.80
C LYS A 180 -35.02 -5.66 4.44
N LYS A 181 -33.95 -6.46 4.30
CA LYS A 181 -33.41 -6.91 3.01
C LYS A 181 -34.47 -7.57 2.14
N ASP A 182 -35.24 -8.50 2.69
CA ASP A 182 -36.30 -9.23 1.97
C ASP A 182 -37.52 -8.37 1.61
N LYS A 183 -37.67 -7.19 2.25
CA LYS A 183 -38.74 -6.22 1.93
C LYS A 183 -38.30 -5.30 0.81
N VAL A 184 -37.12 -4.69 0.93
CA VAL A 184 -36.59 -3.79 -0.11
C VAL A 184 -36.23 -4.57 -1.38
N ALA A 185 -35.83 -5.85 -1.29
CA ALA A 185 -35.69 -6.74 -2.44
C ALA A 185 -37.03 -6.99 -3.16
N LYS A 186 -38.12 -7.25 -2.42
CA LYS A 186 -39.47 -7.41 -3.01
C LYS A 186 -40.04 -6.11 -3.58
N GLU A 187 -39.69 -4.97 -2.98
CA GLU A 187 -40.01 -3.63 -3.50
C GLU A 187 -39.16 -3.28 -4.75
N ARG A 188 -38.00 -3.93 -4.96
CA ARG A 188 -37.03 -3.61 -6.02
C ARG A 188 -36.32 -4.88 -6.56
N PRO A 189 -37.04 -5.82 -7.20
CA PRO A 189 -36.51 -7.14 -7.56
C PRO A 189 -35.36 -7.09 -8.58
N ASN A 190 -35.28 -6.03 -9.39
CA ASN A 190 -34.26 -5.87 -10.44
C ASN A 190 -33.02 -5.11 -9.94
N ILE A 191 -32.78 -5.03 -8.62
CA ILE A 191 -31.63 -4.33 -8.04
C ILE A 191 -30.65 -5.31 -7.38
N GLU A 192 -29.41 -5.24 -7.85
CA GLU A 192 -28.26 -5.99 -7.37
C GLU A 192 -28.02 -5.82 -5.85
N MET A 193 -27.61 -6.91 -5.18
CA MET A 193 -27.50 -7.01 -3.72
C MET A 193 -26.56 -5.95 -3.10
N THR A 194 -25.51 -5.51 -3.80
CA THR A 194 -24.63 -4.44 -3.28
C THR A 194 -25.32 -3.08 -3.27
N GLN A 195 -26.13 -2.77 -4.29
CA GLN A 195 -26.89 -1.53 -4.38
C GLN A 195 -28.06 -1.53 -3.38
N LEU A 196 -28.74 -2.69 -3.24
CA LEU A 196 -29.74 -2.93 -2.21
C LEU A 196 -29.17 -2.65 -0.80
N SER A 197 -27.93 -3.08 -0.55
CA SER A 197 -27.24 -2.84 0.72
C SER A 197 -26.95 -1.37 0.99
N LYS A 198 -26.57 -0.58 -0.03
CA LYS A 198 -26.40 0.88 0.09
C LYS A 198 -27.72 1.56 0.46
N ILE A 199 -28.81 1.22 -0.23
CA ILE A 199 -30.17 1.74 0.04
C ILE A 199 -30.56 1.47 1.50
N ILE A 200 -30.35 0.24 2.00
CA ILE A 200 -30.69 -0.13 3.38
C ILE A 200 -29.77 0.58 4.41
N ALA A 201 -28.50 0.83 4.08
CA ALA A 201 -27.60 1.65 4.91
C ALA A 201 -28.08 3.10 5.03
N GLU A 202 -28.55 3.71 3.95
CA GLU A 202 -29.13 5.06 3.96
C GLU A 202 -30.45 5.12 4.72
N MET A 203 -31.35 4.16 4.51
CA MET A 203 -32.59 4.02 5.30
C MET A 203 -32.28 3.92 6.80
N TYR A 204 -31.25 3.16 7.20
CA TYR A 204 -30.82 3.08 8.60
C TYR A 204 -30.22 4.40 9.12
N LYS A 205 -29.44 5.12 8.29
CA LYS A 205 -28.86 6.42 8.65
C LYS A 205 -29.94 7.45 8.97
N VAL A 206 -30.98 7.54 8.14
CA VAL A 206 -32.11 8.49 8.31
C VAL A 206 -33.15 8.02 9.35
N LEU A 207 -33.15 6.73 9.71
CA LEU A 207 -34.12 6.14 10.64
C LEU A 207 -34.26 6.93 11.98
N PRO A 208 -35.48 7.26 12.45
CA PRO A 208 -35.67 7.98 13.72
C PRO A 208 -35.09 7.25 14.92
N GLU A 209 -34.58 7.98 15.92
CA GLU A 209 -33.94 7.40 17.11
C GLU A 209 -34.85 6.43 17.88
N LYS A 210 -36.15 6.73 17.99
CA LYS A 210 -37.14 5.82 18.59
C LYS A 210 -37.20 4.45 17.89
N GLN A 211 -37.03 4.42 16.56
CA GLN A 211 -37.01 3.19 15.78
C GLN A 211 -35.63 2.53 15.81
N LYS A 212 -34.52 3.30 15.76
CA LYS A 212 -33.15 2.79 16.00
C LYS A 212 -33.06 2.08 17.35
N LYS A 213 -33.64 2.65 18.41
CA LYS A 213 -33.62 2.10 19.77
C LYS A 213 -34.17 0.67 19.83
N LYS A 214 -35.29 0.36 19.15
CA LYS A 214 -35.81 -1.03 19.02
C LYS A 214 -34.73 -2.04 18.60
N TYR A 215 -33.82 -1.66 17.70
CA TYR A 215 -32.72 -2.52 17.25
C TYR A 215 -31.50 -2.46 18.18
N VAL A 216 -31.29 -1.36 18.92
CA VAL A 216 -30.24 -1.28 19.97
C VAL A 216 -30.59 -2.23 21.11
N ASP A 217 -31.83 -2.16 21.59
CA ASP A 217 -32.36 -3.01 22.65
C ASP A 217 -32.30 -4.50 22.23
N LYS A 218 -32.73 -4.85 21.00
CA LYS A 218 -32.55 -6.21 20.41
C LYS A 218 -31.07 -6.65 20.39
N ALA A 219 -30.17 -5.77 19.93
CA ALA A 219 -28.73 -6.08 19.83
C ALA A 219 -28.05 -6.22 21.19
N GLN A 220 -28.56 -5.55 22.23
CA GLN A 220 -28.12 -5.73 23.60
C GLN A 220 -28.53 -7.10 24.14
N VAL A 221 -29.80 -7.48 24.02
CA VAL A 221 -30.29 -8.80 24.48
C VAL A 221 -29.52 -9.95 23.81
N GLN A 222 -29.30 -9.89 22.48
CA GLN A 222 -28.48 -10.90 21.79
C GLN A 222 -27.01 -10.93 22.27
N ARG A 223 -26.46 -9.79 22.71
CA ARG A 223 -25.10 -9.71 23.25
C ARG A 223 -25.00 -10.31 24.65
N GLU A 224 -25.99 -10.08 25.48
CA GLU A 224 -26.09 -10.66 26.83
C GLU A 224 -26.28 -12.18 26.73
N GLU A 225 -27.19 -12.65 25.85
CA GLU A 225 -27.40 -14.08 25.60
C GLU A 225 -26.14 -14.76 25.03
N TYR A 226 -25.46 -14.13 24.05
CA TYR A 226 -24.18 -14.60 23.54
C TYR A 226 -23.11 -14.67 24.64
N THR A 227 -23.07 -13.69 25.55
CA THR A 227 -22.07 -13.67 26.63
C THR A 227 -22.28 -14.86 27.57
N ARG A 228 -23.52 -15.09 28.01
CA ARG A 228 -23.88 -16.28 28.81
C ARG A 228 -23.55 -17.59 28.08
N LYS A 229 -23.88 -17.71 26.79
CA LYS A 229 -23.58 -18.90 25.97
C LYS A 229 -22.06 -19.11 25.80
N MET A 230 -21.28 -18.03 25.69
CA MET A 230 -19.81 -18.11 25.65
C MET A 230 -19.20 -18.49 27.00
N GLU A 231 -19.79 -18.06 28.11
CA GLU A 231 -19.37 -18.45 29.46
C GLU A 231 -19.60 -19.94 29.69
N GLN A 232 -20.80 -20.45 29.37
CA GLN A 232 -21.13 -21.88 29.38
C GLN A 232 -20.19 -22.70 28.48
N PHE A 233 -19.88 -22.21 27.27
CA PHE A 233 -18.91 -22.84 26.38
C PHE A 233 -17.48 -22.91 26.97
N TYR A 234 -17.07 -21.92 27.77
CA TYR A 234 -15.79 -21.95 28.48
C TYR A 234 -15.81 -22.72 29.81
N GLU A 235 -16.97 -23.19 30.25
CA GLU A 235 -17.15 -24.16 31.35
C GLU A 235 -17.11 -25.59 30.81
N GLU A 236 -17.76 -25.84 29.66
CA GLU A 236 -17.69 -27.12 28.92
C GLU A 236 -16.29 -27.36 28.31
N PHE A 237 -15.63 -26.30 27.81
CA PHE A 237 -14.29 -26.38 27.20
C PHE A 237 -13.26 -25.42 27.84
N PRO A 238 -12.76 -25.73 29.06
CA PRO A 238 -11.81 -24.86 29.77
C PRO A 238 -10.52 -24.54 28.99
N GLU A 239 -10.00 -25.49 28.20
CA GLU A 239 -8.79 -25.29 27.38
C GLU A 239 -8.95 -24.23 26.27
N LEU A 240 -10.18 -24.03 25.79
CA LEU A 240 -10.49 -23.07 24.74
C LEU A 240 -10.73 -21.66 25.30
N LYS A 241 -10.73 -21.49 26.62
CA LYS A 241 -10.87 -20.20 27.31
C LYS A 241 -9.68 -19.30 26.97
N PRO A 242 -9.90 -18.10 26.36
CA PRO A 242 -8.82 -17.28 25.86
C PRO A 242 -7.99 -16.68 27.01
N THR A 243 -6.81 -17.26 27.24
CA THR A 243 -5.81 -16.72 28.16
C THR A 243 -5.50 -15.25 27.78
N LYS A 244 -5.62 -14.33 28.76
CA LYS A 244 -5.47 -12.88 28.53
C LYS A 244 -4.09 -12.48 27.97
N THR A 245 -3.10 -13.38 28.04
CA THR A 245 -1.72 -13.26 27.57
C THR A 245 -1.55 -13.07 26.05
N LYS A 246 -2.61 -13.14 25.23
CA LYS A 246 -2.49 -13.06 23.76
C LYS A 246 -2.57 -11.63 23.17
N ARG A 247 -2.87 -10.57 23.95
CA ARG A 247 -2.70 -9.17 23.49
C ARG A 247 -1.29 -8.60 23.72
N THR A 248 -0.47 -9.24 24.54
CA THR A 248 0.90 -8.82 24.87
C THR A 248 1.98 -9.54 24.05
N LYS A 249 1.65 -10.11 22.87
CA LYS A 249 2.66 -10.75 21.99
C LYS A 249 3.72 -9.80 21.42
N SER A 250 3.49 -8.48 21.45
CA SER A 250 4.51 -7.44 21.21
C SER A 250 5.49 -7.24 22.39
N ALA A 251 5.21 -7.87 23.52
CA ALA A 251 6.02 -7.95 24.74
C ALA A 251 6.34 -9.41 25.10
N LYS A 252 6.59 -10.26 24.09
CA LYS A 252 7.65 -11.28 24.25
C LYS A 252 8.91 -10.46 24.55
N GLU A 253 9.54 -10.69 25.70
CA GLU A 253 10.53 -9.77 26.27
C GLU A 253 11.54 -9.32 25.22
N TYR A 254 11.47 -8.02 24.90
CA TYR A 254 12.42 -7.38 24.01
C TYR A 254 13.72 -7.26 24.82
N PRO A 255 14.81 -7.95 24.44
CA PRO A 255 15.98 -8.09 25.30
C PRO A 255 16.79 -6.79 25.41
N GLY A 256 16.58 -5.86 24.47
CA GLY A 256 17.15 -4.52 24.49
C GLY A 256 16.34 -3.52 25.33
N PRO A 257 16.65 -2.22 25.23
CA PRO A 257 16.07 -1.17 26.06
C PRO A 257 14.57 -0.93 25.87
N ARG A 258 13.97 -0.21 26.83
CA ARG A 258 12.54 0.09 26.83
C ARG A 258 12.20 1.06 25.71
N LYS A 259 11.38 0.59 24.76
CA LYS A 259 10.89 1.39 23.62
C LYS A 259 10.18 2.67 24.09
N PRO A 260 10.34 3.79 23.38
CA PRO A 260 9.95 5.10 23.88
C PRO A 260 8.44 5.35 23.81
N CYS A 261 7.98 6.28 24.64
CA CYS A 261 6.57 6.58 24.86
C CYS A 261 6.07 7.75 24.00
N THR A 262 4.88 7.60 23.39
CA THR A 262 4.27 8.69 22.60
C THR A 262 3.86 9.88 23.47
N PRO A 263 3.66 11.10 22.91
CA PRO A 263 3.28 12.28 23.70
C PRO A 263 2.00 12.07 24.53
N ILE A 264 1.00 11.41 23.95
CA ILE A 264 -0.21 11.00 24.67
C ILE A 264 0.06 9.92 25.73
N THR A 265 1.04 9.03 25.53
CA THR A 265 1.47 8.06 26.55
C THR A 265 2.10 8.74 27.76
N HIS A 266 2.98 9.73 27.58
CA HIS A 266 3.55 10.52 28.69
C HIS A 266 2.46 11.28 29.45
N TYR A 267 1.57 11.97 28.73
CA TYR A 267 0.42 12.68 29.33
C TYR A 267 -0.49 11.75 30.13
N LEU A 268 -0.82 10.57 29.58
CA LEU A 268 -1.63 9.58 30.29
C LEU A 268 -0.90 9.00 31.50
N LYS A 269 0.42 8.79 31.45
CA LYS A 269 1.21 8.26 32.58
C LYS A 269 1.16 9.22 33.78
N ASP A 270 1.52 10.49 33.58
CA ASP A 270 1.47 11.52 34.64
C ASP A 270 0.04 11.75 35.18
N LYS A 271 -0.98 11.66 34.32
CA LYS A 271 -2.38 11.79 34.75
C LYS A 271 -2.93 10.55 35.46
N MET A 272 -2.39 9.35 35.17
CA MET A 272 -2.78 8.09 35.83
C MET A 272 -2.01 7.80 37.12
N GLU A 273 -0.80 8.34 37.29
CA GLU A 273 -0.01 8.19 38.52
C GLU A 273 -0.79 8.65 39.76
N LYS A 274 -1.57 9.74 39.63
CA LYS A 274 -2.44 10.27 40.70
C LYS A 274 -3.66 9.41 41.03
N HIS A 275 -3.93 8.40 40.20
CA HIS A 275 -5.07 7.48 40.29
C HIS A 275 -4.60 6.02 40.28
N SER A 276 -3.35 5.74 40.65
CA SER A 276 -2.75 4.40 40.67
C SER A 276 -3.57 3.41 41.50
N ASN A 277 -4.06 3.89 42.65
CA ASN A 277 -4.72 3.11 43.69
C ASN A 277 -6.22 2.87 43.41
N GLU A 278 -6.80 3.56 42.42
CA GLU A 278 -8.22 3.44 42.07
C GLU A 278 -8.54 2.07 41.45
N PRO A 279 -9.79 1.56 41.57
CA PRO A 279 -10.17 0.29 40.97
C PRO A 279 -10.04 0.32 39.44
N GLU A 280 -9.70 -0.83 38.84
CA GLU A 280 -9.36 -0.94 37.41
C GLU A 280 -10.46 -0.40 36.47
N SER A 281 -11.73 -0.64 36.83
CA SER A 281 -12.92 -0.12 36.13
C SER A 281 -12.95 1.41 36.05
N GLU A 282 -12.42 2.10 37.06
CA GLU A 282 -12.42 3.56 37.14
C GLU A 282 -11.17 4.15 36.51
N ARG A 283 -10.00 3.54 36.71
CA ARG A 283 -8.79 3.87 35.94
C ARG A 283 -9.03 3.80 34.43
N GLN A 284 -9.83 2.84 33.95
CA GLN A 284 -10.22 2.77 32.54
C GLN A 284 -11.10 3.96 32.11
N LYS A 285 -12.12 4.33 32.89
CA LYS A 285 -12.97 5.51 32.63
C LYS A 285 -12.15 6.81 32.59
N LEU A 286 -11.29 7.01 33.59
CA LEU A 286 -10.42 8.19 33.67
C LEU A 286 -9.39 8.20 32.53
N THR A 287 -8.83 7.05 32.15
CA THR A 287 -7.95 6.91 30.97
C THR A 287 -8.64 7.43 29.70
N ASP A 288 -9.91 7.07 29.48
CA ASP A 288 -10.65 7.50 28.29
C ASP A 288 -11.12 8.96 28.39
N GLN A 289 -11.40 9.48 29.59
CA GLN A 289 -11.60 10.91 29.85
C GLN A 289 -10.34 11.74 29.53
N TYR A 290 -9.15 11.29 29.96
CA TYR A 290 -7.90 11.99 29.65
C TYR A 290 -7.56 11.91 28.14
N LYS A 291 -7.89 10.82 27.42
CA LYS A 291 -7.78 10.77 25.95
C LYS A 291 -8.67 11.81 25.24
N LEU A 292 -9.82 12.18 25.82
CA LEU A 292 -10.64 13.28 25.32
C LEU A 292 -9.98 14.63 25.63
N ALA A 293 -9.55 14.85 26.87
CA ALA A 293 -8.83 16.07 27.27
C ALA A 293 -7.55 16.33 26.46
N TRP A 294 -6.85 15.30 25.97
CA TRP A 294 -5.73 15.42 25.03
C TRP A 294 -6.11 16.03 23.67
N LYS A 295 -7.31 15.70 23.16
CA LYS A 295 -7.82 16.27 21.88
C LYS A 295 -8.20 17.75 22.02
N GLU A 296 -8.56 18.17 23.22
CA GLU A 296 -8.88 19.57 23.57
C GLU A 296 -7.66 20.35 24.10
N LEU A 297 -6.53 19.67 24.35
CA LEU A 297 -5.31 20.26 24.89
C LEU A 297 -4.71 21.29 23.92
N SER A 298 -4.46 22.51 24.38
CA SER A 298 -3.87 23.56 23.55
C SER A 298 -2.45 23.22 23.11
N ASP A 299 -2.05 23.66 21.91
CA ASP A 299 -0.77 23.28 21.30
C ASP A 299 0.45 23.62 22.17
N LYS A 300 0.43 24.76 22.88
CA LYS A 300 1.46 25.12 23.87
C LYS A 300 1.63 24.06 24.95
N LYS A 301 0.54 23.41 25.39
CA LYS A 301 0.57 22.31 26.36
C LYS A 301 0.94 20.98 25.70
N ARG A 302 0.56 20.73 24.44
CA ARG A 302 1.01 19.55 23.66
C ARG A 302 2.53 19.55 23.45
N ILE A 303 3.11 20.70 23.11
CA ILE A 303 4.55 20.87 22.83
C ILE A 303 5.42 20.38 24.01
N HIS A 304 4.98 20.53 25.26
CA HIS A 304 5.68 19.98 26.42
C HIS A 304 5.77 18.45 26.39
N TRP A 305 4.65 17.75 26.18
CA TRP A 305 4.62 16.28 26.07
C TRP A 305 5.32 15.77 24.81
N ILE A 306 5.32 16.56 23.74
CA ILE A 306 6.06 16.28 22.51
C ILE A 306 7.58 16.38 22.73
N LYS A 307 8.06 17.33 23.54
CA LYS A 307 9.47 17.41 23.96
C LYS A 307 9.88 16.19 24.79
N MET A 308 9.10 15.86 25.83
CA MET A 308 9.36 14.66 26.66
C MET A 308 9.43 13.37 25.82
N ALA A 309 8.57 13.23 24.81
CA ALA A 309 8.56 12.07 23.92
C ALA A 309 9.77 12.02 22.96
N LEU A 310 10.36 13.17 22.61
CA LEU A 310 11.62 13.23 21.85
C LEU A 310 12.83 12.92 22.73
N GLU A 311 12.85 13.43 23.96
CA GLU A 311 13.85 13.12 24.99
C GLU A 311 13.86 11.61 25.32
N ASP A 312 12.68 10.99 25.40
CA ASP A 312 12.50 9.55 25.59
C ASP A 312 12.95 8.75 24.34
N GLU A 313 12.70 9.26 23.12
CA GLU A 313 13.21 8.68 21.86
C GLU A 313 14.75 8.77 21.77
N GLU A 314 15.35 9.82 22.29
CA GLU A 314 16.80 10.02 22.33
C GLU A 314 17.46 9.08 23.34
N ARG A 315 16.94 8.96 24.57
CA ARG A 315 17.39 7.97 25.55
C ARG A 315 17.32 6.55 24.98
N TYR A 316 16.21 6.19 24.32
CA TYR A 316 16.11 4.87 23.69
C TYR A 316 17.19 4.64 22.62
N LYS A 317 17.59 5.66 21.84
CA LYS A 317 18.65 5.51 20.83
C LYS A 317 20.03 5.32 21.46
N THR A 318 20.36 6.05 22.52
CA THR A 318 21.65 5.91 23.20
C THR A 318 21.75 4.58 23.95
N GLU A 319 20.70 4.19 24.67
CA GLU A 319 20.59 2.85 25.27
C GLU A 319 20.67 1.73 24.20
N LEU A 320 20.06 1.92 23.02
CA LEU A 320 20.03 0.91 21.95
C LEU A 320 21.40 0.77 21.25
N ALA A 321 22.16 1.86 21.12
CA ALA A 321 23.54 1.80 20.64
C ALA A 321 24.41 0.98 21.61
N GLN A 322 24.44 1.36 22.89
CA GLN A 322 25.17 0.63 23.94
C GLN A 322 24.75 -0.85 24.00
N PHE A 323 23.45 -1.14 23.86
CA PHE A 323 22.95 -2.52 23.85
C PHE A 323 23.43 -3.32 22.63
N LYS A 324 23.53 -2.71 21.44
CA LYS A 324 24.08 -3.36 20.23
C LYS A 324 25.57 -3.64 20.36
N ASP A 325 26.34 -2.69 20.89
CA ASP A 325 27.77 -2.85 21.13
C ASP A 325 28.04 -4.00 22.12
N ALA A 326 27.22 -4.11 23.17
CA ALA A 326 27.25 -5.22 24.12
C ALA A 326 26.68 -6.54 23.57
N ASN A 327 25.87 -6.52 22.51
CA ASN A 327 25.22 -7.71 21.93
C ASN A 327 25.32 -7.72 20.39
N PRO A 328 26.49 -8.02 19.79
CA PRO A 328 26.66 -8.00 18.32
C PRO A 328 25.76 -8.99 17.54
N SER A 329 25.15 -9.98 18.21
CA SER A 329 24.17 -10.89 17.62
C SER A 329 22.72 -10.34 17.63
N PHE A 330 22.48 -9.14 18.18
CA PHE A 330 21.15 -8.54 18.25
C PHE A 330 20.73 -7.92 16.91
N ALA A 331 19.80 -8.58 16.22
CA ALA A 331 19.20 -8.06 14.99
C ALA A 331 18.35 -6.81 15.28
N ASP A 332 18.69 -5.69 14.63
CA ASP A 332 18.05 -4.40 14.87
C ASP A 332 16.56 -4.39 14.51
N GLN A 333 15.76 -3.64 15.27
CA GLN A 333 14.36 -3.41 14.98
C GLN A 333 14.15 -1.94 14.59
N LEU A 334 13.81 -1.71 13.32
CA LEU A 334 13.63 -0.37 12.76
C LEU A 334 12.71 0.50 13.63
N HIS A 335 13.30 1.45 14.34
CA HIS A 335 12.57 2.36 15.20
C HIS A 335 11.88 3.45 14.39
N LYS A 336 10.54 3.53 14.47
CA LYS A 336 9.73 4.57 13.83
C LYS A 336 9.57 5.75 14.81
N SER A 337 9.78 6.98 14.31
CA SER A 337 9.62 8.24 15.07
C SER A 337 8.39 8.24 15.98
N VAL A 338 8.57 8.65 17.23
CA VAL A 338 7.55 8.67 18.28
C VAL A 338 6.44 9.69 18.00
N LEU A 339 6.76 10.76 17.27
CA LEU A 339 5.82 11.80 16.89
C LEU A 339 5.08 11.49 15.59
N ASN A 340 3.77 11.78 15.58
CA ASN A 340 2.96 11.81 14.35
C ASN A 340 3.23 13.07 13.51
N LYS A 341 2.59 13.17 12.32
CA LYS A 341 2.80 14.26 11.36
C LYS A 341 2.42 15.64 11.91
N GLU A 342 1.34 15.73 12.67
CA GLU A 342 0.85 16.98 13.30
C GLU A 342 1.72 17.36 14.49
N GLU A 343 2.05 16.41 15.37
CA GLU A 343 2.94 16.61 16.52
C GLU A 343 4.33 17.10 16.08
N ARG A 344 4.88 16.52 15.00
CA ARG A 344 6.13 16.98 14.39
C ARG A 344 6.01 18.41 13.87
N ALA A 345 4.94 18.75 13.15
CA ALA A 345 4.73 20.10 12.64
C ALA A 345 4.55 21.14 13.77
N LEU A 346 3.85 20.78 14.86
CA LEU A 346 3.73 21.61 16.06
C LEU A 346 5.08 21.84 16.74
N TYR A 347 5.92 20.80 16.85
CA TYR A 347 7.27 20.92 17.40
C TYR A 347 8.17 21.79 16.50
N GLU A 348 8.22 21.52 15.20
CA GLU A 348 9.00 22.30 14.22
C GLU A 348 8.61 23.78 14.26
N LYS A 349 7.31 24.08 14.30
CA LYS A 349 6.80 25.45 14.48
C LYS A 349 7.19 26.06 15.83
N SER A 350 7.26 25.25 16.90
CA SER A 350 7.64 25.73 18.25
C SER A 350 9.12 26.09 18.40
N ILE A 351 9.99 25.51 17.57
CA ILE A 351 11.42 25.85 17.49
C ILE A 351 11.73 26.91 16.41
N GLY A 352 10.71 27.58 15.86
CA GLY A 352 10.88 28.64 14.86
C GLY A 352 11.23 28.16 13.45
N LYS A 353 11.18 26.85 13.17
CA LYS A 353 11.50 26.30 11.84
C LYS A 353 10.42 26.71 10.82
N PRO A 354 10.77 27.38 9.71
CA PRO A 354 9.78 27.82 8.73
C PRO A 354 9.01 26.66 8.07
N GLU A 355 7.72 26.87 7.84
CA GLU A 355 6.86 25.92 7.10
C GLU A 355 7.21 25.96 5.61
N LYS A 356 7.40 24.80 4.97
CA LYS A 356 7.62 24.74 3.53
C LYS A 356 6.36 25.17 2.76
N PRO A 357 6.47 26.07 1.77
CA PRO A 357 5.32 26.50 0.99
C PRO A 357 4.78 25.37 0.10
N PRO A 358 3.55 25.49 -0.41
CA PRO A 358 2.99 24.54 -1.36
C PRO A 358 3.90 24.37 -2.58
N ASN A 359 4.06 23.13 -3.06
CA ASN A 359 4.99 22.77 -4.14
C ASN A 359 4.47 23.06 -5.56
N SER A 360 3.24 23.53 -5.71
CA SER A 360 2.59 23.84 -6.99
C SER A 360 1.51 24.90 -6.80
N GLY A 361 1.20 25.67 -7.84
CA GLY A 361 0.10 26.64 -7.83
C GLY A 361 -1.25 25.99 -7.49
N TYR A 362 -1.49 24.75 -7.94
CA TYR A 362 -2.66 23.97 -7.55
C TYR A 362 -2.69 23.67 -6.04
N SER A 363 -1.55 23.33 -5.43
CA SER A 363 -1.44 23.05 -3.99
C SER A 363 -1.66 24.31 -3.13
N LEU A 364 -1.33 25.50 -3.66
CA LEU A 364 -1.66 26.78 -3.01
C LEU A 364 -3.16 27.10 -3.20
N PHE A 365 -3.69 26.93 -4.40
CA PHE A 365 -5.11 27.10 -4.71
C PHE A 365 -5.99 26.21 -3.82
N SER A 366 -5.70 24.92 -3.71
CA SER A 366 -6.49 23.99 -2.90
C SER A 366 -6.45 24.32 -1.40
N ARG A 367 -5.31 24.74 -0.84
CA ARG A 367 -5.23 25.22 0.55
C ARG A 367 -6.07 26.48 0.80
N ILE A 368 -6.15 27.37 -0.19
CA ILE A 368 -7.00 28.57 -0.13
C ILE A 368 -8.49 28.18 -0.25
N MET A 369 -8.85 27.35 -1.24
CA MET A 369 -10.25 26.95 -1.46
C MET A 369 -10.81 26.06 -0.34
N LEU A 370 -10.03 25.15 0.25
CA LEU A 370 -10.41 24.42 1.48
C LEU A 370 -10.66 25.35 2.68
N SER A 371 -10.13 26.58 2.64
CA SER A 371 -10.35 27.61 3.65
C SER A 371 -11.54 28.54 3.31
N SER A 372 -12.09 28.49 2.10
CA SER A 372 -13.26 29.27 1.69
C SER A 372 -14.56 28.71 2.28
N GLU A 373 -15.58 29.56 2.41
CA GLU A 373 -16.90 29.16 2.96
C GLU A 373 -17.70 28.30 1.98
N GLU A 374 -17.52 28.55 0.68
CA GLU A 374 -18.09 27.78 -0.44
C GLU A 374 -17.81 26.28 -0.31
N ILE A 375 -16.55 25.91 -0.07
CA ILE A 375 -16.13 24.51 0.05
C ILE A 375 -16.35 23.96 1.47
N LYS A 376 -16.30 24.80 2.51
CA LYS A 376 -16.56 24.37 3.90
C LYS A 376 -17.97 23.77 4.08
N ASN A 377 -18.96 24.30 3.37
CA ASN A 377 -20.34 23.80 3.47
C ASN A 377 -20.57 22.45 2.76
N ILE A 378 -19.60 21.99 1.96
CA ILE A 378 -19.70 20.78 1.15
C ILE A 378 -19.04 19.59 1.85
N ASN A 379 -19.58 18.39 1.62
CA ASN A 379 -19.15 17.14 2.25
C ASN A 379 -17.65 16.87 2.03
N HIS A 380 -16.94 16.49 3.09
CA HIS A 380 -15.47 16.42 3.10
C HIS A 380 -14.87 15.54 2.00
N LYS A 381 -15.55 14.46 1.60
CA LYS A 381 -15.10 13.58 0.50
C LYS A 381 -15.04 14.31 -0.85
N ASP A 382 -15.98 15.22 -1.08
CA ASP A 382 -16.26 15.77 -2.42
C ASP A 382 -15.54 17.12 -2.63
N ARG A 383 -15.10 17.77 -1.54
CA ARG A 383 -14.35 19.04 -1.55
C ARG A 383 -13.16 19.04 -2.49
N MET A 384 -12.34 17.98 -2.47
CA MET A 384 -11.14 17.91 -3.32
C MET A 384 -11.49 17.69 -4.79
N THR A 385 -12.52 16.90 -5.10
CA THR A 385 -13.04 16.71 -6.46
C THR A 385 -13.54 18.04 -7.04
N GLN A 386 -14.30 18.79 -6.25
CA GLN A 386 -14.81 20.11 -6.64
C GLN A 386 -13.68 21.14 -6.83
N ILE A 387 -12.71 21.20 -5.91
CA ILE A 387 -11.52 22.05 -6.06
C ILE A 387 -10.71 21.68 -7.31
N SER A 388 -10.61 20.39 -7.65
CA SER A 388 -9.93 19.94 -8.86
C SER A 388 -10.66 20.40 -10.13
N SER A 389 -12.00 20.33 -10.15
CA SER A 389 -12.83 20.87 -11.23
C SER A 389 -12.70 22.39 -11.36
N MET A 390 -12.76 23.13 -10.23
CA MET A 390 -12.51 24.57 -10.20
C MET A 390 -11.12 24.93 -10.74
N TRP A 391 -10.09 24.15 -10.42
CA TRP A 391 -8.74 24.36 -10.98
C TRP A 391 -8.66 24.01 -12.47
N LYS A 392 -9.23 22.89 -12.94
CA LYS A 392 -9.27 22.58 -14.39
C LYS A 392 -9.92 23.74 -15.16
N ASN A 393 -11.05 24.27 -14.67
CA ASN A 393 -11.79 25.39 -15.27
C ASN A 393 -11.15 26.79 -15.08
N LEU A 394 -10.12 26.94 -14.23
CA LEU A 394 -9.48 28.23 -13.96
C LEU A 394 -8.66 28.73 -15.18
N SER A 395 -8.70 30.03 -15.48
CA SER A 395 -8.01 30.58 -16.64
C SER A 395 -6.47 30.41 -16.56
N PRO A 396 -5.75 30.29 -17.68
CA PRO A 396 -4.28 30.24 -17.67
C PRO A 396 -3.63 31.47 -17.03
N LYS A 397 -4.26 32.65 -17.11
CA LYS A 397 -3.78 33.88 -16.47
C LYS A 397 -3.92 33.81 -14.95
N ASP A 398 -5.00 33.21 -14.45
CA ASP A 398 -5.24 33.07 -13.01
C ASP A 398 -4.41 31.93 -12.41
N LYS A 399 -4.28 30.80 -13.12
CA LYS A 399 -3.33 29.72 -12.78
C LYS A 399 -1.92 30.29 -12.56
N ARG A 400 -1.41 31.14 -13.48
CA ARG A 400 -0.10 31.80 -13.33
C ARG A 400 0.03 32.57 -12.01
N LYS A 401 -0.96 33.39 -11.61
CA LYS A 401 -0.95 34.11 -10.31
C LYS A 401 -0.68 33.20 -9.11
N TYR A 402 -1.19 31.96 -9.11
CA TYR A 402 -0.92 31.00 -8.03
C TYR A 402 0.50 30.41 -8.12
N HIS A 403 1.04 30.18 -9.32
CA HIS A 403 2.44 29.77 -9.49
C HIS A 403 3.42 30.89 -9.10
N ASP A 404 3.18 32.13 -9.52
CA ASP A 404 3.98 33.31 -9.17
C ASP A 404 4.02 33.51 -7.64
N LYS A 405 2.85 33.39 -6.99
CA LYS A 405 2.74 33.47 -5.52
C LYS A 405 3.43 32.30 -4.81
N VAL A 406 3.45 31.10 -5.38
CA VAL A 406 4.26 29.98 -4.87
C VAL A 406 5.76 30.28 -4.96
N GLN A 407 6.24 30.89 -6.05
CA GLN A 407 7.66 31.28 -6.16
C GLN A 407 8.04 32.34 -5.12
N GLN A 408 7.22 33.37 -4.95
CA GLN A 408 7.43 34.39 -3.89
C GLN A 408 7.48 33.77 -2.49
N MET A 409 6.55 32.86 -2.18
CA MET A 409 6.57 32.13 -0.90
C MET A 409 7.79 31.21 -0.76
N LEU A 410 8.31 30.66 -1.87
CA LEU A 410 9.53 29.84 -1.90
C LEU A 410 10.80 30.67 -1.75
N GLU A 411 10.82 31.92 -2.21
CA GLU A 411 11.91 32.87 -2.00
C GLU A 411 11.94 33.36 -0.55
N GLN A 412 10.80 33.78 0.01
CA GLN A 412 10.69 34.10 1.43
C GLN A 412 11.09 32.91 2.30
N TYR A 413 10.62 31.69 1.99
CA TYR A 413 11.03 30.48 2.71
C TYR A 413 12.54 30.22 2.66
N LYS A 414 13.23 30.49 1.55
CA LYS A 414 14.71 30.36 1.48
C LYS A 414 15.39 31.34 2.44
N MET A 415 14.90 32.58 2.51
CA MET A 415 15.44 33.61 3.41
C MET A 415 15.17 33.26 4.88
N ASP A 416 13.92 32.94 5.23
CA ASP A 416 13.52 32.55 6.59
C ASP A 416 14.26 31.27 7.04
N PHE A 417 14.52 30.33 6.12
CA PHE A 417 15.25 29.11 6.43
C PHE A 417 16.76 29.36 6.57
N ALA A 418 17.32 30.35 5.87
CA ALA A 418 18.71 30.77 6.06
C ALA A 418 18.93 31.44 7.43
N THR A 419 18.06 32.38 7.81
CA THR A 419 18.13 33.01 9.15
C THR A 419 17.83 32.01 10.26
N TYR A 420 16.91 31.06 10.04
CA TYR A 420 16.73 29.91 10.95
C TYR A 420 18.05 29.13 11.11
N LEU A 421 18.74 28.78 10.02
CA LEU A 421 20.06 28.10 10.02
C LEU A 421 21.18 28.92 10.70
N GLU A 422 20.98 30.19 11.04
CA GLU A 422 21.91 31.01 11.83
C GLU A 422 21.60 30.97 13.34
N THR A 423 20.41 30.52 13.74
CA THR A 423 20.01 30.37 15.15
C THR A 423 20.28 28.99 15.77
N LEU A 424 20.63 27.98 14.97
CA LEU A 424 20.99 26.64 15.47
C LEU A 424 22.49 26.52 15.79
N THR A 425 22.84 25.56 16.65
CA THR A 425 24.24 25.19 16.88
C THR A 425 24.89 24.61 15.61
N PRO A 426 26.23 24.60 15.48
CA PRO A 426 26.91 24.08 14.29
C PRO A 426 26.54 22.62 13.94
N GLU A 427 26.41 21.77 14.96
CA GLU A 427 25.99 20.36 14.83
C GLU A 427 24.54 20.23 14.31
N GLN A 428 23.61 20.98 14.91
CA GLN A 428 22.20 21.02 14.48
C GLN A 428 22.06 21.60 13.06
N LYS A 429 22.91 22.57 12.69
CA LYS A 429 22.99 23.17 11.35
C LYS A 429 23.47 22.14 10.31
N GLU A 430 24.52 21.37 10.63
CA GLU A 430 24.98 20.27 9.77
C GLU A 430 23.89 19.19 9.62
N GLU A 431 23.24 18.79 10.72
CA GLU A 431 22.17 17.79 10.67
C GLU A 431 20.97 18.27 9.83
N ALA A 432 20.59 19.55 9.93
CA ALA A 432 19.54 20.16 9.12
C ALA A 432 19.90 20.15 7.62
N LEU A 433 21.17 20.44 7.27
CA LEU A 433 21.67 20.36 5.89
C LEU A 433 21.70 18.91 5.38
N ARG A 434 22.15 17.95 6.21
CA ARG A 434 22.17 16.51 5.92
C ARG A 434 20.77 15.95 5.67
N LYS A 435 19.78 16.35 6.49
CA LYS A 435 18.35 16.04 6.32
C LYS A 435 17.70 16.73 5.13
N ALA A 436 18.27 17.84 4.64
CA ALA A 436 17.79 18.53 3.43
C ALA A 436 18.34 17.93 2.13
N GLY A 437 19.63 17.56 2.09
CA GLY A 437 20.32 17.12 0.87
C GLY A 437 20.07 15.68 0.42
N THR A 438 19.57 14.81 1.29
CA THR A 438 19.45 13.35 1.03
C THR A 438 18.43 12.97 -0.04
N ARG A 439 17.34 13.73 -0.21
CA ARG A 439 16.19 13.41 -1.09
C ARG A 439 16.46 13.43 -2.62
N ARG A 440 17.72 13.60 -3.07
CA ARG A 440 18.07 13.60 -4.51
C ARG A 440 19.34 12.79 -4.85
N LYS A 441 19.97 12.13 -3.87
CA LYS A 441 21.20 11.34 -4.09
C LYS A 441 21.00 9.82 -3.97
N ALA A 442 19.96 9.35 -3.27
CA ALA A 442 19.73 7.92 -3.05
C ALA A 442 19.51 7.16 -4.37
N ASP A 443 18.62 7.64 -5.23
CA ASP A 443 18.22 6.95 -6.47
C ASP A 443 19.35 6.86 -7.52
N VAL A 444 20.33 7.76 -7.44
CA VAL A 444 21.46 7.83 -8.39
C VAL A 444 22.56 6.83 -8.02
N LEU A 445 22.63 6.39 -6.76
CA LEU A 445 23.69 5.52 -6.25
C LEU A 445 23.30 4.04 -6.15
N SER A 446 22.00 3.71 -6.16
CA SER A 446 21.53 2.31 -5.95
C SER A 446 21.61 1.41 -7.18
N GLY A 447 21.78 1.97 -8.39
CA GLY A 447 22.07 1.22 -9.63
C GLY A 447 21.00 0.25 -10.14
N LYS A 448 19.86 0.09 -9.45
CA LYS A 448 18.75 -0.81 -9.84
C LYS A 448 18.06 -0.33 -11.11
N LYS A 449 18.58 -0.74 -12.28
CA LYS A 449 17.84 -0.66 -13.56
C LYS A 449 16.52 -1.40 -13.42
N LYS A 450 15.38 -0.71 -13.60
CA LYS A 450 14.08 -1.38 -13.76
C LYS A 450 14.18 -2.37 -14.92
N LYS A 451 14.01 -3.66 -14.62
CA LYS A 451 13.99 -4.74 -15.61
C LYS A 451 12.58 -4.78 -16.20
N ILE A 452 12.41 -4.29 -17.41
CA ILE A 452 11.16 -4.49 -18.16
C ILE A 452 10.99 -6.01 -18.33
N VAL A 453 9.81 -6.50 -17.96
CA VAL A 453 9.40 -7.89 -18.15
C VAL A 453 8.14 -7.85 -19.00
N ASP A 454 8.26 -8.25 -20.26
CA ASP A 454 7.15 -8.27 -21.20
C ASP A 454 6.09 -9.28 -20.74
N LYS A 455 4.88 -8.78 -20.47
CA LYS A 455 3.71 -9.58 -20.13
C LYS A 455 2.87 -9.72 -21.42
N PRO A 456 2.66 -10.94 -21.96
CA PRO A 456 2.00 -11.11 -23.25
C PRO A 456 0.53 -10.66 -23.16
N LYS A 457 0.09 -9.84 -24.13
CA LYS A 457 -1.34 -9.54 -24.30
C LYS A 457 -2.05 -10.81 -24.79
N LYS A 458 -3.21 -11.13 -24.22
CA LYS A 458 -4.11 -12.17 -24.78
C LYS A 458 -4.50 -11.76 -26.20
N ALA A 459 -4.47 -12.71 -27.13
CA ALA A 459 -5.19 -12.58 -28.39
C ALA A 459 -6.69 -12.75 -28.12
N ALA A 460 -7.51 -11.88 -28.71
CA ALA A 460 -8.92 -12.18 -28.94
C ALA A 460 -9.03 -12.71 -30.37
N ALA A 461 -9.53 -13.93 -30.53
CA ALA A 461 -9.87 -14.46 -31.84
C ALA A 461 -11.33 -14.06 -32.15
N HIS A 462 -11.56 -13.56 -33.35
CA HIS A 462 -12.88 -13.56 -33.96
C HIS A 462 -12.69 -13.88 -35.45
N ASN A 463 -13.25 -14.99 -35.89
CA ASN A 463 -13.33 -15.30 -37.31
C ASN A 463 -14.61 -14.65 -37.86
N SER A 464 -14.56 -14.29 -39.14
CA SER A 464 -15.72 -14.04 -40.00
C SER A 464 -15.21 -13.98 -41.44
N ASP A 465 -15.11 -15.14 -42.07
CA ASP A 465 -14.96 -15.27 -43.52
C ASP A 465 -16.36 -15.40 -44.12
N ASP A 466 -16.71 -14.55 -45.09
CA ASP A 466 -17.45 -14.87 -46.32
C ASP A 466 -17.59 -13.57 -47.16
N ASP A 467 -17.61 -13.72 -48.49
CA ASP A 467 -17.41 -12.64 -49.47
C ASP A 467 -18.69 -11.88 -49.88
N ASP A 468 -18.54 -10.67 -50.47
CA ASP A 468 -19.03 -10.34 -51.83
C ASP A 468 -18.58 -8.92 -52.28
N ASP A 469 -18.67 -8.65 -53.59
CA ASP A 469 -18.11 -7.50 -54.32
C ASP A 469 -18.76 -6.11 -54.09
N ASP A 470 -17.98 -5.03 -54.29
CA ASP A 470 -18.33 -3.92 -55.22
C ASP A 470 -17.12 -2.99 -55.49
N GLU A 471 -17.03 -2.38 -56.69
CA GLU A 471 -15.91 -1.50 -57.11
C GLU A 471 -16.18 0.00 -56.86
N ASP A 472 -15.18 0.76 -56.34
CA ASP A 472 -14.70 2.04 -56.92
C ASP A 472 -13.56 2.69 -56.08
N ASP A 473 -12.51 3.22 -56.74
CA ASP A 473 -11.41 4.00 -56.12
C ASP A 473 -11.60 5.50 -56.42
N PRO A 474 -11.32 6.41 -55.46
CA PRO A 474 -10.09 7.18 -55.66
C PRO A 474 -9.33 7.58 -54.37
N VAL A 475 -8.12 7.03 -54.25
CA VAL A 475 -6.88 7.72 -53.85
C VAL A 475 -6.94 8.55 -52.56
N ARG A 476 -6.46 7.97 -51.45
CA ARG A 476 -5.95 8.75 -50.31
C ARG A 476 -4.46 8.50 -50.05
N THR A 477 -3.64 9.37 -50.65
CA THR A 477 -2.18 9.39 -50.57
C THR A 477 -1.63 9.11 -49.16
N SER A 478 -0.75 8.11 -49.03
CA SER A 478 0.05 7.89 -47.82
C SER A 478 0.92 9.13 -47.53
N LYS A 479 0.61 9.87 -46.46
CA LYS A 479 1.36 11.09 -46.14
C LYS A 479 2.80 10.75 -45.78
N SER A 480 3.71 11.39 -46.53
CA SER A 480 5.16 11.42 -46.35
C SER A 480 5.61 11.34 -44.89
N SER A 481 6.69 10.59 -44.66
CA SER A 481 7.48 10.66 -43.43
C SER A 481 7.75 12.13 -43.05
N SER A 482 7.39 12.52 -41.84
CA SER A 482 7.73 13.85 -41.33
C SER A 482 9.25 13.94 -41.17
N SER A 483 9.84 14.97 -41.76
CA SER A 483 11.27 15.24 -41.62
C SER A 483 11.55 15.70 -40.20
N TYR A 484 12.18 14.86 -39.38
CA TYR A 484 12.80 15.31 -38.14
C TYR A 484 13.75 16.49 -38.46
N PRO A 485 13.67 17.62 -37.74
CA PRO A 485 14.63 18.71 -37.91
C PRO A 485 16.06 18.21 -37.73
N VAL A 486 16.97 18.69 -38.58
CA VAL A 486 18.40 18.48 -38.40
C VAL A 486 18.79 19.03 -37.02
N GLU A 487 19.48 18.23 -36.20
CA GLU A 487 20.03 18.71 -34.92
C GLU A 487 20.94 19.91 -35.19
N GLU A 488 20.46 21.12 -34.88
CA GLU A 488 21.22 22.35 -35.08
C GLU A 488 22.50 22.26 -34.26
N LYS A 489 23.64 22.25 -34.94
CA LYS A 489 24.94 21.95 -34.35
C LYS A 489 25.50 23.19 -33.64
N VAL A 490 24.86 23.54 -32.52
CA VAL A 490 25.18 24.66 -31.62
C VAL A 490 26.69 24.84 -31.57
N GLU A 491 27.17 26.00 -32.03
CA GLU A 491 28.57 26.16 -32.39
C GLU A 491 29.51 25.84 -31.21
N LEU A 492 30.34 24.82 -31.41
CA LEU A 492 31.39 24.45 -30.47
C LEU A 492 32.38 25.60 -30.35
N PHE A 493 32.88 25.84 -29.14
CA PHE A 493 33.91 26.84 -28.89
C PHE A 493 35.11 26.56 -29.80
N LYS A 494 35.61 27.58 -30.52
CA LYS A 494 36.48 27.39 -31.69
C LYS A 494 37.73 26.55 -31.38
N GLY A 495 37.73 25.29 -31.81
CA GLY A 495 38.81 24.31 -31.58
C GLY A 495 38.49 23.20 -30.57
N GLU A 496 37.31 23.20 -29.94
CA GLU A 496 36.84 22.08 -29.12
C GLU A 496 36.77 20.80 -29.97
N PRO A 497 37.36 19.67 -29.52
CA PRO A 497 37.34 18.43 -30.29
C PRO A 497 35.94 17.81 -30.32
N GLU A 498 35.60 17.15 -31.42
CA GLU A 498 34.30 16.49 -31.58
C GLU A 498 34.20 15.20 -30.72
N ALA A 499 33.09 15.06 -30.00
CA ALA A 499 32.84 13.93 -29.11
C ALA A 499 32.58 12.62 -29.89
N PRO A 500 33.11 11.46 -29.44
CA PRO A 500 32.91 10.19 -30.10
C PRO A 500 31.44 9.71 -29.98
N PRO A 501 30.94 8.89 -30.94
CA PRO A 501 29.57 8.40 -30.92
C PRO A 501 29.15 7.74 -29.59
N PRO A 502 27.90 7.91 -29.13
CA PRO A 502 27.48 7.50 -27.78
C PRO A 502 27.50 5.97 -27.55
N SER A 503 27.40 5.18 -28.62
CA SER A 503 27.32 3.72 -28.59
C SER A 503 28.21 3.08 -29.65
N ALA A 504 28.71 1.87 -29.37
CA ALA A 504 29.48 1.08 -30.34
C ALA A 504 28.66 0.74 -31.59
N PHE A 505 27.34 0.61 -31.44
CA PHE A 505 26.43 0.51 -32.57
C PHE A 505 26.40 1.79 -33.41
N LYS A 506 26.41 2.99 -32.81
CA LYS A 506 26.41 4.24 -33.58
C LYS A 506 27.75 4.49 -34.28
N LEU A 507 28.87 4.06 -33.67
CA LEU A 507 30.17 4.02 -34.33
C LEU A 507 30.15 3.08 -35.55
N PHE A 508 29.65 1.85 -35.37
CA PHE A 508 29.45 0.90 -36.47
C PHE A 508 28.54 1.47 -37.56
N GLN A 509 27.38 2.01 -37.21
CA GLN A 509 26.42 2.59 -38.16
C GLN A 509 27.05 3.71 -38.96
N ASN A 510 27.74 4.67 -38.34
CA ASN A 510 28.40 5.75 -39.06
C ASN A 510 29.44 5.23 -40.07
N GLU A 511 30.23 4.22 -39.69
CA GLU A 511 31.24 3.62 -40.58
C GLU A 511 30.62 2.71 -41.66
N PHE A 512 29.51 2.04 -41.35
CA PHE A 512 28.69 1.27 -42.29
C PHE A 512 28.04 2.17 -43.33
N LEU A 513 27.42 3.29 -42.94
CA LEU A 513 26.85 4.28 -43.88
C LEU A 513 27.91 4.86 -44.84
N VAL A 514 29.14 5.09 -44.34
CA VAL A 514 30.27 5.60 -45.14
C VAL A 514 30.88 4.55 -46.07
N SER A 515 30.85 3.26 -45.72
CA SER A 515 31.41 2.16 -46.53
C SER A 515 30.40 1.52 -47.48
N ALA A 516 29.12 1.45 -47.12
CA ALA A 516 28.03 0.81 -47.88
C ALA A 516 27.53 1.64 -49.07
N LYS A 517 28.39 2.42 -49.74
CA LYS A 517 28.04 3.34 -50.84
C LYS A 517 27.37 2.66 -52.06
N LYS A 518 27.41 1.33 -52.16
CA LYS A 518 26.74 0.53 -53.19
C LYS A 518 25.25 0.20 -52.89
N ILE A 519 24.79 0.44 -51.66
CA ILE A 519 23.40 0.22 -51.24
C ILE A 519 22.59 1.53 -51.38
N PRO A 520 21.30 1.50 -51.77
CA PRO A 520 20.45 2.70 -51.79
C PRO A 520 20.33 3.35 -50.41
N GLU A 521 20.48 4.68 -50.33
CA GLU A 521 20.58 5.44 -49.06
C GLU A 521 19.43 5.15 -48.08
N ALA A 522 18.19 5.07 -48.60
CA ALA A 522 16.98 4.84 -47.83
C ALA A 522 16.98 3.51 -47.02
N ASN A 523 17.75 2.51 -47.46
CA ASN A 523 17.81 1.21 -46.80
C ASN A 523 19.00 1.08 -45.84
N ARG A 524 20.11 1.78 -46.09
CA ARG A 524 21.38 1.59 -45.33
C ARG A 524 21.22 1.70 -43.81
N VAL A 525 20.33 2.58 -43.33
CA VAL A 525 20.06 2.75 -41.90
C VAL A 525 19.35 1.51 -41.32
N LYS A 526 18.35 0.95 -42.03
CA LYS A 526 17.66 -0.29 -41.63
C LYS A 526 18.61 -1.49 -41.72
N ASP A 527 19.36 -1.58 -42.81
CA ASP A 527 20.35 -2.64 -43.01
C ASP A 527 21.41 -2.64 -41.89
N SER A 528 21.89 -1.46 -41.47
CA SER A 528 22.86 -1.35 -40.36
C SER A 528 22.35 -1.96 -39.05
N HIS A 529 21.05 -1.92 -38.76
CA HIS A 529 20.48 -2.60 -37.60
C HIS A 529 20.49 -4.12 -37.76
N THR A 530 20.12 -4.64 -38.94
CA THR A 530 20.12 -6.09 -39.20
C THR A 530 21.54 -6.68 -39.17
N PHE A 531 22.52 -6.01 -39.80
CA PHE A 531 23.93 -6.42 -39.75
C PHE A 531 24.50 -6.34 -38.33
N TRP A 532 24.14 -5.34 -37.51
CA TRP A 532 24.55 -5.29 -36.10
C TRP A 532 23.94 -6.39 -35.24
N ASN A 533 22.67 -6.74 -35.49
CA ASN A 533 21.98 -7.81 -34.77
C ASN A 533 22.52 -9.20 -35.15
N ASN A 534 23.02 -9.37 -36.38
CA ASN A 534 23.64 -10.61 -36.86
C ASN A 534 25.17 -10.69 -36.62
N LEU A 535 25.82 -9.59 -36.22
CA LEU A 535 27.26 -9.57 -35.90
C LEU A 535 27.59 -10.41 -34.65
N SER A 536 28.67 -11.19 -34.73
CA SER A 536 29.12 -12.05 -33.62
C SER A 536 29.50 -11.23 -32.38
N GLU A 537 29.40 -11.85 -31.20
CA GLU A 537 29.74 -11.16 -29.96
C GLU A 537 31.24 -10.81 -29.87
N THR A 538 32.09 -11.61 -30.54
CA THR A 538 33.52 -11.29 -30.69
C THR A 538 33.76 -10.07 -31.59
N ASP A 539 32.96 -9.88 -32.64
CA ASP A 539 33.05 -8.70 -33.51
C ASP A 539 32.45 -7.45 -32.85
N ARG A 540 31.32 -7.59 -32.14
CA ARG A 540 30.79 -6.51 -31.29
C ARG A 540 31.81 -6.09 -30.24
N SER A 541 32.59 -7.02 -29.69
CA SER A 541 33.70 -6.71 -28.79
C SER A 541 34.79 -5.85 -29.47
N LYS A 542 35.15 -6.14 -30.74
CA LYS A 542 36.04 -5.28 -31.55
C LYS A 542 35.48 -3.86 -31.68
N TRP A 543 34.17 -3.71 -31.95
CA TRP A 543 33.51 -2.39 -32.04
C TRP A 543 33.43 -1.64 -30.69
N ARG A 544 33.21 -2.35 -29.57
CA ARG A 544 33.28 -1.75 -28.23
C ARG A 544 34.71 -1.28 -27.90
N LYS A 545 35.74 -2.06 -28.26
CA LYS A 545 37.14 -1.66 -28.09
C LYS A 545 37.48 -0.43 -28.96
N LYS A 546 37.09 -0.44 -30.24
CA LYS A 546 37.28 0.70 -31.17
C LYS A 546 36.62 1.99 -30.65
N LEU A 547 35.46 1.90 -30.01
CA LEU A 547 34.83 3.04 -29.33
C LEU A 547 35.63 3.48 -28.10
N GLN A 548 36.15 2.55 -27.29
CA GLN A 548 36.95 2.90 -26.12
C GLN A 548 38.27 3.58 -26.52
N ASP A 549 38.92 3.11 -27.59
CA ASP A 549 40.11 3.73 -28.19
C ASP A 549 39.80 5.11 -28.79
N ALA A 550 38.58 5.34 -29.28
CA ALA A 550 38.13 6.67 -29.70
C ALA A 550 37.87 7.60 -28.49
N LYS A 551 37.32 7.07 -27.39
CA LYS A 551 37.09 7.81 -26.14
C LYS A 551 38.39 8.23 -25.46
N THR A 552 39.41 7.37 -25.37
CA THR A 552 40.71 7.74 -24.78
C THR A 552 41.42 8.80 -25.62
N LYS A 553 41.40 8.66 -26.95
CA LYS A 553 41.91 9.69 -27.88
C LYS A 553 41.14 11.02 -27.78
N TYR A 554 39.83 10.98 -27.59
CA TYR A 554 39.02 12.18 -27.34
C TYR A 554 39.41 12.85 -26.02
N ILE A 555 39.49 12.09 -24.92
CA ILE A 555 39.85 12.63 -23.59
C ILE A 555 41.21 13.32 -23.65
N SER A 556 42.23 12.69 -24.24
CA SER A 556 43.56 13.30 -24.41
C SER A 556 43.54 14.59 -25.25
N LYS A 557 42.77 14.62 -26.35
CA LYS A 557 42.59 15.85 -27.14
C LYS A 557 41.84 16.94 -26.36
N TYR A 558 40.82 16.57 -25.60
CA TYR A 558 39.98 17.48 -24.82
C TYR A 558 40.75 18.07 -23.63
N GLU A 559 41.56 17.28 -22.95
CA GLU A 559 42.51 17.78 -21.95
C GLU A 559 43.51 18.78 -22.55
N ASN A 560 44.10 18.47 -23.71
CA ASN A 560 45.05 19.37 -24.37
C ASN A 560 44.37 20.67 -24.85
N PHE A 561 43.12 20.59 -25.31
CA PHE A 561 42.28 21.76 -25.58
C PHE A 561 42.07 22.60 -24.31
N LEU A 562 41.61 22.01 -23.19
CA LEU A 562 41.43 22.75 -21.93
C LEU A 562 42.73 23.35 -21.39
N LYS A 563 43.88 22.69 -21.58
CA LYS A 563 45.22 23.21 -21.24
C LYS A 563 45.71 24.32 -22.16
N SER A 564 45.07 24.52 -23.33
CA SER A 564 45.41 25.58 -24.30
C SER A 564 44.57 26.85 -24.16
N LEU A 565 43.46 26.82 -23.40
CA LEU A 565 42.64 27.99 -23.11
C LEU A 565 43.26 28.84 -22.00
N THR A 566 43.12 30.17 -22.11
CA THR A 566 43.46 31.08 -20.99
C THR A 566 42.48 30.93 -19.84
N GLN A 567 42.85 31.40 -18.63
CA GLN A 567 41.98 31.31 -17.46
C GLN A 567 40.70 32.16 -17.56
N GLU A 568 40.60 33.05 -18.55
CA GLU A 568 39.37 33.80 -18.87
C GLU A 568 38.50 33.01 -19.85
N GLN A 569 39.08 32.51 -20.95
CA GLN A 569 38.41 31.64 -21.91
C GLN A 569 37.86 30.37 -21.23
N LEU A 570 38.58 29.81 -20.25
CA LEU A 570 38.14 28.63 -19.50
C LEU A 570 36.90 28.92 -18.62
N LYS A 571 36.75 30.15 -18.11
CA LYS A 571 35.54 30.59 -17.37
C LYS A 571 34.37 30.77 -18.33
N GLU A 572 34.57 31.45 -19.45
CA GLU A 572 33.58 31.64 -20.50
C GLU A 572 33.06 30.29 -21.04
N TYR A 573 33.98 29.39 -21.40
CA TYR A 573 33.68 28.04 -21.84
C TYR A 573 32.88 27.24 -20.79
N SER A 574 33.22 27.36 -19.50
CA SER A 574 32.47 26.75 -18.41
C SER A 574 31.02 27.26 -18.34
N ILE A 575 30.82 28.58 -18.47
CA ILE A 575 29.50 29.22 -18.49
C ILE A 575 28.68 28.79 -19.72
N MET A 576 29.30 28.72 -20.91
CA MET A 576 28.64 28.20 -22.11
C MET A 576 28.19 26.75 -21.93
N LYS A 577 29.03 25.88 -21.35
CA LYS A 577 28.68 24.47 -21.12
C LYS A 577 27.61 24.27 -20.04
N THR A 578 27.57 25.08 -18.98
CA THR A 578 26.47 25.01 -18.00
C THR A 578 25.15 25.49 -18.59
N ASN A 579 25.16 26.59 -19.36
CA ASN A 579 23.97 27.10 -20.04
C ASN A 579 23.43 26.12 -21.10
N ALA A 580 24.30 25.57 -21.96
CA ALA A 580 23.90 24.57 -22.96
C ALA A 580 23.35 23.28 -22.31
N LYS A 581 23.90 22.87 -21.16
CA LYS A 581 23.38 21.73 -20.38
C LYS A 581 22.03 22.03 -19.73
N LYS A 582 21.78 23.27 -19.32
CA LYS A 582 20.49 23.72 -18.80
C LYS A 582 19.42 23.72 -19.90
N ILE A 583 19.70 24.34 -21.04
CA ILE A 583 18.80 24.37 -22.21
C ILE A 583 18.45 22.94 -22.66
N LYS A 584 19.43 22.02 -22.71
CA LYS A 584 19.20 20.60 -23.07
C LYS A 584 18.51 19.76 -21.97
N ALA A 585 18.28 20.32 -20.78
CA ALA A 585 17.44 19.72 -19.74
C ALA A 585 16.01 20.26 -19.80
N GLU A 586 15.84 21.56 -20.08
CA GLU A 586 14.54 22.22 -20.26
C GLU A 586 13.86 21.73 -21.56
N ALA A 587 14.59 21.65 -22.68
CA ALA A 587 14.13 20.98 -23.91
C ALA A 587 13.97 19.44 -23.79
N LYS A 588 13.95 18.91 -22.56
CA LYS A 588 13.64 17.52 -22.21
C LYS A 588 12.51 17.37 -21.19
N SER A 589 12.08 18.43 -20.50
CA SER A 589 10.80 18.43 -19.77
C SER A 589 9.62 18.63 -20.72
N ASP A 590 9.80 19.49 -21.72
CA ASP A 590 8.73 20.04 -22.55
C ASP A 590 8.31 19.08 -23.70
N GLY A 591 8.61 17.78 -23.55
CA GLY A 591 8.38 16.73 -24.56
C GLY A 591 7.71 15.47 -24.01
N GLU A 592 7.21 15.49 -22.78
CA GLU A 592 6.43 14.41 -22.15
C GLU A 592 5.07 14.94 -21.63
N GLU A 593 4.48 15.92 -22.33
CA GLU A 593 3.12 16.46 -22.07
C GLU A 593 2.19 16.29 -23.30
N ASP A 594 1.88 15.03 -23.68
CA ASP A 594 0.68 14.70 -24.47
C ASP A 594 0.42 13.17 -24.47
N GLU A 595 -0.25 12.66 -23.42
CA GLU A 595 -1.17 11.50 -23.40
C GLU A 595 -1.66 11.29 -21.94
N GLU A 596 -2.85 11.80 -21.59
CA GLU A 596 -3.59 11.36 -20.39
C GLU A 596 -4.28 10.02 -20.73
N ASP A 597 -4.00 8.93 -20.00
CA ASP A 597 -5.08 8.02 -19.58
C ASP A 597 -4.76 7.16 -18.33
N ASP A 598 -5.84 6.59 -17.79
CA ASP A 598 -6.12 5.92 -16.51
C ASP A 598 -5.04 5.23 -15.64
N HIS A 599 -5.34 5.29 -14.33
CA HIS A 599 -5.14 4.32 -13.23
C HIS A 599 -4.13 3.15 -13.40
N ASP A 600 -3.31 2.83 -12.39
CA ASP A 600 -3.78 2.66 -11.01
C ASP A 600 -2.73 2.85 -9.90
N ASN A 601 -3.17 2.80 -8.63
CA ASN A 601 -2.37 3.12 -7.44
C ASN A 601 -2.31 1.93 -6.45
N ASP A 602 -1.18 1.22 -6.41
CA ASP A 602 -0.86 0.18 -5.42
C ASP A 602 0.45 0.48 -4.67
N GLU A 603 0.56 -0.02 -3.43
CA GLU A 603 1.61 0.38 -2.46
C GLU A 603 2.83 -0.56 -2.49
N ASP A 604 4.05 0.00 -2.57
CA ASP A 604 5.31 -0.77 -2.45
C ASP A 604 5.55 -1.30 -1.01
N ASP A 605 5.78 -2.60 -0.86
CA ASP A 605 6.21 -3.25 0.40
C ASP A 605 7.74 -3.42 0.43
N ASP A 606 8.41 -2.67 1.31
CA ASP A 606 9.86 -2.43 1.27
C ASP A 606 10.64 -3.49 2.08
N SER A 607 11.45 -4.32 1.41
CA SER A 607 12.18 -5.44 2.03
C SER A 607 13.54 -5.75 1.37
N ASP A 608 14.61 -5.13 1.88
CA ASP A 608 16.01 -5.37 1.47
C ASP A 608 16.93 -4.90 2.63
N SER A 609 17.23 -5.73 3.65
CA SER A 609 18.29 -6.74 3.68
C SER A 609 19.66 -6.26 3.13
N SER A 610 20.49 -5.58 3.93
CA SER A 610 21.47 -6.16 4.89
C SER A 610 22.92 -6.21 4.37
N LYS A 611 23.89 -6.17 5.32
CA LYS A 611 25.33 -6.45 5.18
C LYS A 611 26.18 -5.39 4.46
N GLU A 612 26.81 -4.52 5.25
CA GLU A 612 28.11 -3.95 4.87
C GLU A 612 29.23 -4.95 5.18
N SER A 613 30.37 -4.82 4.50
CA SER A 613 31.59 -5.60 4.72
C SER A 613 32.76 -4.65 4.86
N SER A 614 33.64 -4.90 5.83
CA SER A 614 34.75 -4.02 6.17
C SER A 614 35.92 -4.12 5.19
N SER A 615 36.54 -2.98 4.90
CA SER A 615 37.93 -2.92 4.44
C SER A 615 38.55 -1.59 4.84
N SER A 616 39.65 -1.65 5.59
CA SER A 616 40.39 -0.49 6.08
C SER A 616 41.52 -0.08 5.14
N SER A 617 41.87 1.21 5.12
CA SER A 617 43.18 1.70 4.72
C SER A 617 43.50 2.98 5.49
N SER A 618 44.68 3.01 6.11
CA SER A 618 45.12 4.05 7.05
C SER A 618 46.02 5.11 6.38
N SER A 619 46.74 5.90 7.19
CA SER A 619 47.78 6.88 6.85
C SER A 619 47.31 8.24 6.29
N SER A 620 47.98 9.37 6.56
CA SER A 620 48.94 9.71 7.63
C SER A 620 49.31 11.19 7.55
N SER A 621 49.51 11.87 8.69
CA SER A 621 50.31 13.10 8.78
C SER A 621 50.91 13.29 10.17
N SER A 622 52.25 13.39 10.22
CA SER A 622 52.98 14.18 11.23
C SER A 622 52.81 15.70 10.92
N ASP A 623 53.30 16.67 11.69
CA ASP A 623 54.34 16.67 12.73
C ASP A 623 54.30 17.95 13.61
N ASN A 624 55.26 18.06 14.54
CA ASN A 624 55.92 19.29 15.01
C ASN A 624 55.37 20.09 16.24
N SER A 625 55.82 19.65 17.42
CA SER A 625 56.69 20.40 18.38
C SER A 625 56.19 21.58 19.25
N GLY A 626 56.65 21.57 20.52
CA GLY A 626 56.71 22.68 21.49
C GLY A 626 55.54 22.74 22.49
N SER A 627 55.74 23.02 23.79
CA SER A 627 56.96 23.18 24.62
C SER A 627 56.59 23.09 26.12
N GLU A 628 57.60 22.94 26.99
CA GLU A 628 57.82 23.63 28.30
C GLU A 628 56.61 24.13 29.14
N ASP A 629 56.53 23.98 30.48
CA ASP A 629 57.28 23.15 31.45
C ASP A 629 56.67 23.27 32.89
N GLU A 630 57.23 22.52 33.86
CA GLU A 630 57.25 22.78 35.34
C GLU A 630 55.96 22.72 36.23
N ASP A 631 56.12 22.03 37.38
CA ASP A 631 55.58 22.27 38.74
C ASP A 631 54.08 22.17 39.16
N GLY A 632 53.85 21.87 40.46
CA GLY A 632 52.53 22.05 41.12
C GLY A 632 52.07 21.07 42.23
N SER A 633 52.89 20.76 43.24
CA SER A 633 52.59 19.73 44.28
C SER A 633 51.48 20.05 45.31
N SER A 634 50.73 18.99 45.70
CA SER A 634 50.31 18.63 47.09
C SER A 634 49.33 19.48 47.94
N SER A 635 48.13 18.93 48.20
CA SER A 635 47.46 18.75 49.53
C SER A 635 46.23 17.85 49.31
N SER A 636 45.91 16.74 50.00
CA SER A 636 45.95 16.34 51.43
C SER A 636 44.69 16.74 52.23
N ASP A 637 44.39 15.94 53.27
CA ASP A 637 43.19 15.94 54.15
C ASP A 637 41.91 15.40 53.46
N GLU A 638 41.41 14.18 53.71
CA GLU A 638 40.95 13.46 54.94
C GLU A 638 39.48 13.75 55.34
N ASP A 639 38.56 12.83 54.99
CA ASP A 639 37.66 12.06 55.90
C ASP A 639 36.99 10.90 55.11
#